data_AF-A0A897MT10-F1
#
_entry.id   AF-A0A897MT10-F1
#
_cell.length_a   1.000
_cell.length_b   1.000
_cell.length_c   1.000
_cell.angle_alpha   90.00
_cell.angle_beta   90.00
_cell.angle_gamma   90.00
#
_symmetry.space_group_name_H-M   'P 1'
#
loop_
_entity.id
_entity.type
_entity.pdbx_description
1 polymer ?
#
loop_
_entity_poly.entity_id
_entity_poly.type
_entity_poly.pdbx_seq_one_letter_code
_entity_poly.pdbx_strand_id
1 'polypeptide(L)' 'MTSPDECTEDDCERPGAVVLHIPWGENRIVCTAHARVLARQDGVVADPLENLDEDWQ' A
#
# COMPACT_ATOMS: atom_id res chain seq x y z
N MET A 1 -9.35 -2.33 16.75
CA MET A 1 -9.82 -2.36 15.35
C MET A 1 -9.34 -1.09 14.70
N THR A 2 -8.04 -1.00 14.42
CA THR A 2 -7.48 0.12 13.67
C THR A 2 -7.76 -0.23 12.21
N SER A 3 -8.78 0.38 11.62
CA SER A 3 -9.04 0.26 10.19
C SER A 3 -7.74 0.64 9.46
N PRO A 4 -7.26 -0.19 8.53
CA PRO A 4 -6.02 0.07 7.81
C PRO A 4 -6.23 1.38 7.05
N ASP A 5 -5.31 2.33 7.23
CA ASP A 5 -5.33 3.62 6.55
C ASP A 5 -5.79 3.45 5.10
N GLU A 6 -6.83 4.19 4.71
CA GLU A 6 -7.36 4.15 3.36
C GLU A 6 -6.24 4.44 2.36
N CYS A 7 -6.36 3.89 1.16
CA CYS A 7 -5.37 4.14 0.10
C CYS A 7 -5.14 5.65 -0.03
N THR A 8 -3.90 6.11 0.15
CA THR A 8 -3.56 7.54 0.12
C THR A 8 -3.64 8.16 -1.28
N GLU A 9 -4.07 7.38 -2.27
CA GLU A 9 -4.24 7.86 -3.66
C GLU A 9 -5.62 8.49 -3.83
N ASP A 10 -5.66 9.61 -4.55
CA ASP A 10 -6.89 10.30 -4.91
C ASP A 10 -7.84 9.35 -5.68
N ASP A 11 -9.14 9.45 -5.40
CA ASP A 11 -10.20 8.62 -6.00
C ASP A 11 -10.16 7.12 -5.59
N CYS A 12 -9.55 6.78 -4.45
CA CYS A 12 -9.46 5.40 -3.98
C CYS A 12 -9.94 5.18 -2.54
N GLU A 13 -11.18 4.68 -2.40
CA GLU A 13 -11.78 4.31 -1.11
C GLU A 13 -11.40 2.87 -0.67
N ARG A 14 -10.34 2.30 -1.25
CA ARG A 14 -9.91 0.92 -0.95
C ARG A 14 -9.05 0.90 0.30
N PRO A 15 -9.10 -0.17 1.10
CA PRO A 15 -8.21 -0.32 2.24
C PRO A 15 -6.74 -0.34 1.78
N GLY A 16 -5.90 0.40 2.49
CA GLY A 16 -4.46 0.32 2.35
C GLY A 16 -3.96 -1.07 2.72
N ALA A 17 -3.12 -1.64 1.86
CA ALA A 17 -2.66 -3.01 1.97
C ALA A 17 -1.16 -3.15 1.80
N VAL A 18 -0.50 -2.11 1.32
CA VAL A 18 0.91 -2.14 0.93
C VAL A 18 1.53 -0.79 1.29
N VAL A 19 2.70 -0.83 1.91
CA VAL A 19 3.55 0.33 2.14
C VAL A 19 4.51 0.47 0.96
N LEU A 20 4.49 1.63 0.31
CA LEU A 20 5.49 2.02 -0.65
C LEU A 20 6.65 2.69 0.08
N HIS A 21 7.82 2.08 -0.01
CA HIS A 21 9.07 2.64 0.47
C HIS A 21 9.68 3.52 -0.60
N ILE A 22 9.51 4.83 -0.42
CA ILE A 22 9.98 5.87 -1.33
C ILE A 22 11.31 6.40 -0.79
N PRO A 23 12.46 6.15 -1.43
CA PRO A 23 13.76 6.50 -0.84
C PRO A 23 14.08 8.01 -0.86
N TRP A 24 13.29 8.80 -1.57
CA TRP A 24 13.40 10.27 -1.66
C TRP A 24 12.24 11.01 -1.00
N GLY A 25 11.41 10.31 -0.21
CA GLY A 25 10.23 10.91 0.41
C GLY A 25 9.69 10.09 1.57
N GLU A 26 8.47 10.40 1.98
CA GLU A 26 7.77 9.65 3.02
C GLU A 26 7.17 8.36 2.45
N ASN A 27 7.13 7.32 3.28
CA ASN A 27 6.47 6.07 2.92
C ASN A 27 4.96 6.31 2.75
N ARG A 28 4.35 5.68 1.75
CA ARG A 28 2.91 5.84 1.45
C ARG A 28 2.17 4.52 1.62
N ILE A 29 0.96 4.57 2.16
CA ILE A 29 0.12 3.38 2.31
C ILE A 29 -0.91 3.37 1.18
N VAL A 30 -0.87 2.36 0.32
CA VAL A 30 -1.75 2.26 -0.83
C VAL A 30 -2.38 0.87 -0.92
N CYS A 31 -3.45 0.76 -1.69
CA CYS A 31 -4.05 -0.55 -1.99
C CYS A 31 -3.12 -1.37 -2.91
N THR A 32 -3.32 -2.69 -2.95
CA THR A 32 -2.53 -3.61 -3.78
C THR A 32 -2.50 -3.24 -5.27
N ALA A 33 -3.59 -2.66 -5.79
CA ALA A 33 -3.68 -2.22 -7.18
C ALA A 33 -2.75 -1.03 -7.46
N HIS A 34 -2.80 0.02 -6.63
CA HIS A 34 -1.94 1.19 -6.77
C HIS A 34 -0.48 0.85 -6.46
N ALA A 35 -0.21 0.00 -5.48
CA ALA A 35 1.14 -0.47 -5.19
C ALA A 35 1.83 -1.06 -6.42
N ARG A 36 1.12 -1.91 -7.17
CA ARG A 36 1.66 -2.55 -8.38
C ARG A 36 1.99 -1.53 -9.47
N VAL A 37 1.18 -0.49 -9.61
CA VAL A 37 1.38 0.56 -10.63
C VAL A 37 2.55 1.46 -10.22
N LEU A 38 2.52 1.98 -8.99
CA LEU A 38 3.52 2.91 -8.46
C LEU A 38 4.91 2.26 -8.32
N ALA A 39 4.99 1.02 -7.83
CA ALA A 39 6.27 0.29 -7.76
C ALA A 39 6.93 0.12 -9.13
N ARG A 40 6.13 0.01 -10.20
CA ARG A 40 6.63 -0.11 -11.57
C ARG A 40 6.97 1.23 -12.21
N GLN A 41 6.16 2.26 -11.97
CA GLN A 41 6.36 3.58 -12.57
C GLN A 41 7.50 4.34 -11.89
N ASP A 42 7.51 4.32 -10.56
CA ASP A 42 8.48 5.07 -9.75
C ASP A 42 9.70 4.23 -9.36
N GLY A 43 9.67 2.91 -9.59
CA GLY A 43 10.78 2.02 -9.22
C GLY A 43 10.98 1.87 -7.71
N VAL A 44 9.91 2.09 -6.94
CA VAL A 44 9.90 2.02 -5.48
C VAL A 44 9.57 0.61 -4.98
N VAL A 45 9.98 0.30 -3.75
CA VAL A 45 9.71 -1.01 -3.15
C VAL A 45 8.32 -1.02 -2.54
N ALA A 46 7.51 -1.99 -2.96
CA ALA A 46 6.19 -2.24 -2.40
C ALA A 46 6.29 -3.39 -1.37
N ASP A 47 6.02 -3.07 -0.11
CA ASP A 47 6.05 -4.02 0.99
C ASP A 47 4.62 -4.28 1.50
N PRO A 48 4.10 -5.52 1.44
CA PRO A 48 2.74 -5.81 1.88
C PRO A 48 2.62 -5.59 3.39
N LEU A 49 1.55 -4.90 3.83
CA LEU A 49 1.25 -4.79 5.25
C LEU A 49 0.94 -6.18 5.79
N GLU A 50 1.81 -6.70 6.67
CA GLU A 50 1.70 -8.02 7.30
C GLU A 50 0.37 -8.26 8.04
N ASN A 51 -0.42 -7.22 8.29
CA ASN A 51 -1.73 -7.31 8.94
C ASN A 51 -2.88 -7.78 8.01
N LEU A 52 -2.60 -8.14 6.75
CA LEU A 52 -3.57 -8.78 5.85
C LEU A 52 -3.45 -10.31 5.79
N ASP A 53 -2.51 -10.88 6.55
CA ASP A 53 -2.35 -12.31 6.74
C ASP A 53 -3.06 -12.78 8.02
N GLU A 54 -4.39 -12.67 8.04
CA GLU A 54 -5.23 -13.42 8.99
C GLU A 54 -6.41 -14.09 8.27
N ASP A 55 -6.20 -14.75 7.12
CA ASP A 55 -6.95 -15.95 6.71
C ASP A 55 -6.31 -16.61 5.46
N TRP A 56 -5.25 -17.39 5.64
CA TRP A 56 -4.89 -18.44 4.67
C TRP A 56 -5.22 -19.80 5.31
N GLN A 57 -6.49 -20.21 5.21
CA GLN A 57 -6.96 -21.58 5.50
C GLN A 57 -7.20 -22.37 4.23
#